data_AF-A0A5C5YZD4-F1
#
_entry.id   AF-A0A5C5YZD4-F1
#
_cell.length_a   1.000
_cell.length_b   1.000
_cell.length_c   1.000
_cell.angle_alpha   90.00
_cell.angle_beta   90.00
_cell.angle_gamma   90.00
#
_symmetry.space_group_name_H-M   'P 1'
#
loop_
_entity.id
_entity.type
_entity.pdbx_description
1 polymer ?
#
loop_
_entity_poly.entity_id
_entity_poly.type
_entity_poly.pdbx_seq_one_letter_code
_entity_poly.pdbx_strand_id
1 'polypeptide(L)'
;MPGKHFKSEYMDFRNSVVSGNQFVVDDTANAFLNGIRKSVKPRVVTLQKGSNLYRAQHGWRQTDWDEHPQPLQCHGKKRMLPENNHVRAGRANADYKAIFYASISPEIAVKEMRPWIGSYLSVARFRVKRDLKIVNLFDAYRGFKEEWKMDTMSRCLCNQELVI
;
A
#
# COMPACT_ATOMS: atom_id res chain seq x y z
N MET A 1 -0.03 -33.27 0.81
CA MET A 1 0.69 -32.06 1.26
C MET A 1 0.23 -30.89 0.41
N PRO A 2 -0.37 -29.83 0.98
CA PRO A 2 -0.71 -28.64 0.21
C PRO A 2 0.62 -28.00 -0.26
N GLY A 3 0.90 -28.06 -1.56
CA GLY A 3 2.16 -27.53 -2.09
C GLY A 3 2.75 -28.23 -3.31
N LYS A 4 2.33 -29.45 -3.68
CA LYS A 4 2.84 -30.10 -4.91
C LYS A 4 2.29 -29.48 -6.20
N HIS A 5 1.16 -28.76 -6.13
CA HIS A 5 0.45 -28.24 -7.32
C HIS A 5 -0.12 -26.82 -7.14
N PHE A 6 0.50 -25.97 -6.31
CA PHE A 6 -0.02 -24.61 -6.04
C PHE A 6 -0.24 -23.78 -7.32
N LYS A 7 0.60 -23.96 -8.34
CA LYS A 7 0.47 -23.28 -9.63
C LYS A 7 -0.79 -23.71 -10.38
N SER A 8 -1.12 -25.00 -10.43
CA SER A 8 -2.34 -25.44 -11.12
C SER A 8 -3.58 -25.07 -10.33
N GLU A 9 -3.58 -25.24 -9.00
CA GLU A 9 -4.69 -24.80 -8.12
C GLU A 9 -4.97 -23.29 -8.28
N TYR A 10 -3.91 -22.47 -8.39
CA TYR A 10 -4.07 -21.04 -8.70
C TYR A 10 -4.65 -20.79 -10.10
N MET A 11 -4.23 -21.55 -11.11
CA MET A 11 -4.75 -21.38 -12.47
C MET A 11 -6.22 -21.80 -12.55
N ASP A 12 -6.62 -22.86 -11.86
CA ASP A 12 -8.01 -23.30 -11.76
C ASP A 12 -8.87 -22.24 -11.05
N PHE A 13 -8.40 -21.72 -9.92
CA PHE A 13 -9.04 -20.60 -9.23
C PHE A 13 -9.12 -19.33 -10.09
N ARG A 14 -8.03 -18.96 -10.78
CA ARG A 14 -8.01 -17.81 -11.67
C ARG A 14 -9.04 -17.99 -12.79
N ASN A 15 -9.06 -19.16 -13.42
CA ASN A 15 -10.01 -19.45 -14.48
C ASN A 15 -11.43 -19.39 -13.96
N SER A 16 -11.75 -19.99 -12.79
CA SER A 16 -13.10 -19.91 -12.23
C SER A 16 -13.55 -18.48 -11.92
N VAL A 17 -12.64 -17.61 -11.48
CA VAL A 17 -12.94 -16.19 -11.25
C VAL A 17 -13.07 -15.37 -12.55
N VAL A 18 -12.26 -15.67 -13.57
CA VAL A 18 -12.23 -14.90 -14.84
C VAL A 18 -13.31 -15.37 -15.81
N SER A 19 -13.53 -16.68 -15.95
CA SER A 19 -14.54 -17.25 -16.86
C SER A 19 -15.89 -17.47 -16.19
N GLY A 20 -15.92 -17.51 -14.85
CA GLY A 20 -17.15 -17.60 -14.07
C GLY A 20 -17.62 -16.25 -13.54
N ASN A 21 -18.61 -16.29 -12.65
CA ASN A 21 -19.08 -15.08 -11.98
C ASN A 21 -18.11 -14.77 -10.82
N GLN A 22 -17.37 -13.66 -10.89
CA GLN A 22 -16.38 -13.24 -9.88
C GLN A 22 -16.90 -13.24 -8.43
N PHE A 23 -18.22 -13.16 -8.25
CA PHE A 23 -18.88 -13.12 -6.94
C PHE A 23 -19.38 -14.50 -6.46
N VAL A 24 -19.31 -15.54 -7.28
CA VAL A 24 -19.74 -16.90 -6.95
C VAL A 24 -18.49 -17.75 -6.68
N VAL A 25 -18.26 -18.05 -5.42
CA VAL A 25 -17.11 -18.86 -4.97
C VAL A 25 -17.55 -20.31 -4.86
N ASP A 26 -17.11 -21.15 -5.79
CA ASP A 26 -17.34 -22.60 -5.75
C ASP A 26 -16.49 -23.31 -4.68
N ASP A 27 -16.75 -24.60 -4.46
CA ASP A 27 -16.05 -25.40 -3.44
C ASP A 27 -14.54 -25.51 -3.71
N THR A 28 -14.13 -25.56 -4.98
CA THR A 28 -12.72 -25.60 -5.39
C THR A 28 -12.01 -24.30 -5.02
N ALA A 29 -12.62 -23.15 -5.32
CA ALA A 29 -12.14 -21.83 -4.95
C ALA A 29 -12.09 -21.67 -3.43
N ASN A 30 -13.10 -22.16 -2.71
CA ASN A 30 -13.10 -22.15 -1.24
C ASN A 30 -11.95 -22.99 -0.66
N ALA A 31 -11.68 -24.18 -1.21
CA ALA A 31 -10.56 -25.02 -0.81
C ALA A 31 -9.22 -24.31 -1.00
N PHE A 32 -9.02 -23.67 -2.16
CA PHE A 32 -7.83 -22.88 -2.46
C PHE A 32 -7.66 -21.69 -1.51
N LEU A 33 -8.71 -20.88 -1.30
CA LEU A 33 -8.70 -19.75 -0.37
C LEU A 33 -8.43 -20.19 1.07
N ASN A 34 -8.94 -21.36 1.48
CA ASN A 34 -8.64 -21.94 2.79
C ASN A 34 -7.17 -22.37 2.91
N GLY A 35 -6.56 -22.86 1.83
CA GLY A 35 -5.11 -23.08 1.74
C GLY A 35 -4.32 -21.79 1.96
N ILE A 36 -4.70 -20.70 1.29
CA ILE A 36 -4.08 -19.37 1.49
C ILE A 36 -4.25 -18.89 2.93
N ARG A 37 -5.46 -18.99 3.50
CA ARG A 37 -5.69 -18.58 4.90
C ARG A 37 -4.79 -19.34 5.88
N LYS A 38 -4.58 -20.64 5.66
CA LYS A 38 -3.66 -21.45 6.48
C LYS A 38 -2.20 -21.02 6.30
N SER A 39 -1.78 -20.69 5.07
CA SER A 39 -0.40 -20.28 4.77
C SER A 39 -0.05 -18.87 5.26
N VAL A 40 -1.06 -18.00 5.43
CA VAL A 40 -0.89 -16.64 5.95
C VAL A 40 -0.65 -16.61 7.46
N LYS A 41 -1.28 -17.50 8.24
CA LYS A 41 -1.16 -17.53 9.71
C LYS A 41 0.28 -17.42 10.24
N PRO A 42 1.26 -18.22 9.77
CA PRO A 42 2.65 -18.12 10.26
C PRO A 42 3.37 -16.84 9.80
N ARG A 43 2.81 -16.08 8.85
CA ARG A 43 3.41 -14.86 8.29
C ARG A 43 2.87 -13.58 8.94
N VAL A 44 2.00 -13.71 9.95
CA VAL A 44 1.48 -12.55 10.68
C VAL A 44 2.58 -12.03 11.61
N VAL A 45 2.97 -10.78 11.40
CA VAL A 45 3.96 -10.07 12.21
C VAL A 45 3.33 -8.82 12.83
N THR A 46 3.95 -8.30 13.88
CA THR A 46 3.49 -7.08 14.55
C THR A 46 4.30 -5.88 14.10
N LEU A 47 3.62 -4.88 13.52
CA LEU A 47 4.17 -3.54 13.35
C LEU A 47 3.96 -2.77 14.65
N GLN A 48 5.07 -2.38 15.27
CA GLN A 48 5.07 -1.79 16.61
C GLN A 48 4.48 -0.38 16.62
N LYS A 49 3.78 -0.03 17.70
CA LYS A 49 3.43 1.35 18.03
C LYS A 49 4.66 2.26 17.93
N GLY A 50 4.44 3.47 17.40
CA GLY A 50 5.49 4.45 17.20
C GLY A 50 6.26 4.28 15.87
N SER A 51 6.04 3.18 15.14
CA SER A 51 6.61 2.99 13.81
C SER A 51 6.15 4.09 12.84
N ASN A 52 7.05 4.53 11.98
CA ASN A 52 6.77 5.53 10.95
C ASN A 52 6.37 4.86 9.64
N LEU A 53 5.30 5.39 9.04
CA LEU A 53 4.85 5.07 7.70
C LEU A 53 4.83 6.35 6.87
N TYR A 54 4.95 6.24 5.56
CA TYR A 54 5.01 7.38 4.66
C TYR A 54 4.02 7.20 3.53
N ARG A 55 3.30 8.27 3.20
CA ARG A 55 2.42 8.31 2.02
C ARG A 55 2.75 9.55 1.23
N ALA A 56 2.88 9.38 -0.08
CA ALA A 56 3.02 10.48 -1.02
C ALA A 56 1.74 10.65 -1.84
N GLN A 57 1.49 11.86 -2.32
CA GLN A 57 0.43 12.20 -3.25
C GLN A 57 0.87 13.29 -4.21
N HIS A 58 0.27 13.29 -5.41
CA HIS A 58 0.50 14.34 -6.41
C HIS A 58 -0.06 15.69 -5.96
N GLY A 59 0.70 16.73 -6.26
CA GLY A 59 0.31 18.12 -6.06
C GLY A 59 0.66 18.68 -4.68
N TRP A 60 0.23 19.91 -4.52
CA TRP A 60 0.46 20.79 -3.40
C TRP A 60 -0.76 21.71 -3.28
N ARG A 61 -0.89 22.43 -2.17
CA ARG A 61 -1.94 23.40 -1.92
C ARG A 61 -1.39 24.81 -2.08
N GLN A 62 -2.02 25.60 -2.93
CA GLN A 62 -1.86 27.06 -2.98
C GLN A 62 -3.04 27.68 -2.23
N THR A 63 -2.76 28.50 -1.23
CA THR A 63 -3.75 29.41 -0.64
C THR A 63 -3.64 30.73 -1.41
N ASP A 64 -4.71 31.05 -2.14
CA ASP A 64 -5.10 32.28 -2.86
C ASP A 64 -4.01 33.17 -3.46
N TRP A 65 -4.26 33.59 -4.71
CA TRP A 65 -3.42 34.49 -5.50
C TRP A 65 -3.54 35.96 -5.07
N ASP A 66 -3.55 36.25 -3.78
CA ASP A 66 -3.43 37.64 -3.31
C ASP A 66 -2.01 38.16 -3.62
N GLU A 67 -1.82 39.49 -3.55
CA GLU A 67 -0.58 40.24 -3.88
C GLU A 67 0.71 39.73 -3.19
N HIS A 68 0.58 38.75 -2.29
CA HIS A 68 1.66 38.04 -1.63
C HIS A 68 1.55 36.53 -1.90
N PRO A 69 2.22 35.99 -2.94
CA PRO A 69 2.20 34.56 -3.20
C PRO A 69 2.74 33.80 -1.98
N GLN A 70 1.85 33.06 -1.31
CA GLN A 70 2.26 32.17 -0.23
C GLN A 70 3.09 31.01 -0.77
N PRO A 71 4.07 30.50 0.02
CA PRO A 71 4.88 29.37 -0.41
C PRO A 71 4.01 28.14 -0.67
N LEU A 72 4.45 27.30 -1.62
CA LEU A 72 3.79 26.03 -1.92
C LEU A 72 3.61 25.21 -0.63
N GLN A 73 2.37 24.88 -0.25
CA GLN A 73 2.13 24.09 0.95
C GLN A 73 1.85 22.63 0.59
N CYS A 74 2.31 21.68 1.41
CA CYS A 74 1.89 20.30 1.25
C CYS A 74 0.38 20.12 1.52
N HIS A 75 -0.18 19.05 0.94
CA HIS A 75 -1.53 18.61 1.23
C HIS A 75 -1.76 18.43 2.73
N GLY A 76 -2.84 19.01 3.23
CA GLY A 76 -3.23 18.86 4.63
C GLY A 76 -3.72 17.46 4.98
N LYS A 77 -3.86 17.21 6.29
CA LYS A 77 -4.26 15.92 6.88
C LYS A 77 -5.47 15.24 6.20
N LYS A 78 -6.54 15.99 5.92
CA LYS A 78 -7.77 15.45 5.31
C LYS A 78 -7.48 14.80 3.96
N ARG A 79 -6.63 15.42 3.14
CA ARG A 79 -6.26 14.92 1.81
C ARG A 79 -5.31 13.72 1.88
N MET A 80 -4.45 13.67 2.89
CA MET A 80 -3.46 12.60 3.08
C MET A 80 -4.04 11.32 3.68
N LEU A 81 -5.27 11.33 4.19
CA LEU A 81 -6.01 10.14 4.62
C LEU A 81 -6.90 9.60 3.49
N PRO A 82 -7.18 8.28 3.44
CA PRO A 82 -8.15 7.73 2.50
C PRO A 82 -9.54 8.27 2.82
N GLU A 83 -10.27 8.70 1.80
CA GLU A 83 -11.65 9.19 1.95
C GLU A 83 -12.61 8.17 1.34
N ASN A 84 -13.55 7.67 2.13
CA ASN A 84 -14.46 6.58 1.75
C ASN A 84 -15.25 6.87 0.47
N ASN A 85 -15.60 8.14 0.24
CA ASN A 85 -16.43 8.55 -0.90
C ASN A 85 -15.63 8.63 -2.22
N HIS A 86 -14.30 8.57 -2.15
CA HIS A 86 -13.41 8.74 -3.31
C HIS A 86 -12.50 7.51 -3.52
N VAL A 87 -12.96 6.33 -3.11
CA VAL A 87 -12.19 5.09 -3.22
C VAL A 87 -12.48 4.39 -4.54
N ARG A 88 -11.44 4.25 -5.36
CA ARG A 88 -11.42 3.34 -6.51
C ARG A 88 -10.67 2.06 -6.16
N ALA A 89 -10.93 0.99 -6.91
CA ALA A 89 -10.20 -0.25 -6.82
C ALA A 89 -8.70 -0.01 -7.02
N GLY A 90 -7.92 -0.68 -6.18
CA GLY A 90 -6.47 -0.64 -6.18
C GLY A 90 -5.90 -2.04 -6.09
N ARG A 91 -4.57 -2.17 -5.96
CA ARG A 91 -3.91 -3.49 -5.93
C ARG A 91 -4.45 -4.41 -4.83
N ALA A 92 -4.80 -3.85 -3.67
CA ALA A 92 -5.23 -4.58 -2.49
C ALA A 92 -6.70 -4.34 -2.11
N ASN A 93 -7.39 -3.39 -2.74
CA ASN A 93 -8.77 -3.03 -2.40
C ASN A 93 -9.72 -3.17 -3.59
N ALA A 94 -10.91 -3.71 -3.32
CA ALA A 94 -12.05 -3.58 -4.22
C ALA A 94 -12.57 -2.13 -4.21
N ASP A 95 -13.44 -1.79 -5.18
CA ASP A 95 -14.16 -0.53 -5.18
C ASP A 95 -14.91 -0.31 -3.85
N TYR A 96 -15.03 0.97 -3.45
CA TYR A 96 -15.72 1.42 -2.23
C TYR A 96 -15.13 0.96 -0.88
N LYS A 97 -13.99 0.24 -0.86
CA LYS A 97 -13.28 -0.13 0.38
C LYS A 97 -12.01 0.66 0.57
N ALA A 98 -12.05 1.70 1.40
CA ALA A 98 -10.90 2.56 1.66
C ALA A 98 -9.73 1.76 2.29
N ILE A 99 -8.59 1.74 1.60
CA ILE A 99 -7.34 1.20 2.14
C ILE A 99 -6.30 2.32 2.20
N PHE A 100 -5.51 2.31 3.27
CA PHE A 100 -4.37 3.18 3.45
C PHE A 100 -3.12 2.54 2.84
N TYR A 101 -2.67 3.08 1.72
CA TYR A 101 -1.38 2.71 1.11
C TYR A 101 -0.28 3.61 1.67
N ALA A 102 0.74 2.98 2.24
CA ALA A 102 1.92 3.65 2.76
C ALA A 102 3.15 2.75 2.66
N SER A 103 4.33 3.35 2.76
CA SER A 103 5.62 2.68 2.77
C SER A 103 6.34 2.89 4.10
N ILE A 104 7.42 2.13 4.30
CA ILE A 104 8.34 2.31 5.44
C ILE A 104 9.39 3.41 5.21
N SER A 105 9.51 3.92 3.97
CA SER A 105 10.48 4.96 3.62
C SER A 105 9.83 6.02 2.70
N PRO A 106 10.12 7.32 2.91
CA PRO A 106 9.58 8.39 2.08
C PRO A 106 10.01 8.28 0.61
N GLU A 107 11.20 7.76 0.33
CA GLU A 107 11.71 7.54 -1.03
C GLU A 107 10.87 6.50 -1.77
N ILE A 108 10.50 5.39 -1.10
CA ILE A 108 9.62 4.38 -1.67
C ILE A 108 8.23 5.00 -1.95
N ALA A 109 7.71 5.81 -1.02
CA ALA A 109 6.42 6.47 -1.22
C ALA A 109 6.44 7.36 -2.46
N VAL A 110 7.52 8.13 -2.67
CA VAL A 110 7.71 8.96 -3.86
C VAL A 110 7.84 8.12 -5.13
N LYS A 111 8.62 7.03 -5.10
CA LYS A 111 8.80 6.13 -6.26
C LYS A 111 7.47 5.50 -6.71
N GLU A 112 6.62 5.09 -5.79
CA GLU A 112 5.29 4.55 -6.10
C GLU A 112 4.38 5.57 -6.81
N MET A 113 4.60 6.88 -6.63
CA MET A 113 3.84 7.92 -7.32
C MET A 113 4.21 8.10 -8.79
N ARG A 114 5.40 7.62 -9.21
CA ARG A 114 5.96 7.77 -10.55
C ARG A 114 5.87 9.21 -11.09
N PRO A 115 6.43 10.20 -10.39
CA PRO A 115 6.34 11.60 -10.80
C PRO A 115 7.11 11.88 -12.09
N TRP A 116 6.59 12.79 -12.91
CA TRP A 116 7.35 13.39 -13.99
C TRP A 116 8.37 14.38 -13.43
N ILE A 117 9.46 14.61 -14.14
CA ILE A 117 10.44 15.66 -13.78
C ILE A 117 9.70 17.01 -13.68
N GLY A 118 9.93 17.74 -12.59
CA GLY A 118 9.23 19.00 -12.30
C GLY A 118 7.87 18.85 -11.63
N SER A 119 7.39 17.63 -11.36
CA SER A 119 6.16 17.42 -10.59
C SER A 119 6.39 17.71 -9.11
N TYR A 120 5.41 18.35 -8.49
CA TYR A 120 5.37 18.56 -7.05
C TYR A 120 4.60 17.43 -6.37
N LEU A 121 5.16 16.89 -5.30
CA LEU A 121 4.53 15.87 -4.46
C LEU A 121 4.42 16.36 -3.03
N SER A 122 3.33 15.97 -2.37
CA SER A 122 3.19 16.08 -0.92
C SER A 122 3.50 14.73 -0.28
N VAL A 123 4.42 14.72 0.69
CA VAL A 123 4.79 13.51 1.45
C VAL A 123 4.43 13.75 2.91
N ALA A 124 3.66 12.84 3.50
CA ALA A 124 3.32 12.89 4.91
C ALA A 124 3.91 11.70 5.64
N ARG A 125 4.41 11.97 6.85
CA ARG A 125 4.87 10.95 7.80
C ARG A 125 3.73 10.65 8.76
N PHE A 126 3.51 9.36 8.97
CA PHE A 126 2.45 8.79 9.76
C PHE A 126 3.03 7.99 10.90
N ARG A 127 2.70 8.35 12.14
CA ARG A 127 3.12 7.57 13.31
C ARG A 127 1.99 6.64 13.77
N VAL A 128 2.29 5.35 13.83
CA VAL A 128 1.36 4.29 14.25
C VAL A 128 1.03 4.43 15.75
N LYS A 129 -0.25 4.57 16.10
CA LYS A 129 -0.68 4.79 17.51
C LYS A 129 -0.76 3.53 18.38
N ARG A 130 -0.83 2.35 17.78
CA ARG A 130 -1.01 1.06 18.47
C ARG A 130 -0.37 -0.05 17.66
N ASP A 131 -0.08 -1.16 18.29
CA ASP A 131 0.45 -2.32 17.57
C ASP A 131 -0.55 -2.79 16.50
N LEU A 132 -0.05 -3.02 15.29
CA LEU A 132 -0.81 -3.49 14.15
C LEU A 132 -0.35 -4.91 13.78
N LYS A 133 -1.29 -5.83 13.64
CA LYS A 133 -1.02 -7.14 13.04
C LYS A 133 -1.04 -6.98 11.53
N ILE A 134 0.07 -7.28 10.89
CA ILE A 134 0.23 -7.21 9.43
C ILE A 134 0.66 -8.58 8.90
N VAL A 135 0.35 -8.85 7.63
CA VAL A 135 0.81 -10.06 6.96
C VAL A 135 2.10 -9.75 6.21
N ASN A 136 3.19 -10.43 6.56
CA ASN A 136 4.45 -10.33 5.83
C ASN A 136 4.39 -11.17 4.55
N LEU A 137 4.32 -10.49 3.40
CA LEU A 137 4.35 -11.12 2.08
C LEU A 137 5.75 -11.15 1.44
N PHE A 138 6.76 -10.56 2.07
CA PHE A 138 8.14 -10.57 1.56
C PHE A 138 8.77 -11.96 1.66
N ASP A 139 8.56 -12.67 2.77
CA ASP A 139 9.15 -13.99 2.97
C ASP A 139 8.58 -15.06 2.03
N ALA A 140 7.42 -14.81 1.42
CA ALA A 140 6.88 -15.67 0.36
C ALA A 140 7.80 -15.70 -0.88
N TYR A 141 8.63 -14.68 -1.06
CA TYR A 141 9.60 -14.56 -2.16
C TYR A 141 11.00 -15.07 -1.80
N ARG A 142 11.30 -15.52 -0.57
CA ARG A 142 12.64 -16.04 -0.20
C ARG A 142 13.07 -17.33 -0.93
N GLY A 143 12.17 -17.95 -1.70
CA GLY A 143 12.53 -18.97 -2.70
C GLY A 143 13.18 -18.42 -3.97
N PHE A 144 13.24 -17.10 -4.12
CA PHE A 144 13.90 -16.34 -5.17
C PHE A 144 14.85 -15.32 -4.51
N LYS A 145 16.08 -15.72 -4.18
CA LYS A 145 17.20 -14.83 -3.79
C LYS A 145 17.43 -13.76 -4.89
N GLU A 146 17.96 -12.55 -4.67
CA GLU A 146 18.91 -12.03 -3.69
C GLU A 146 18.86 -10.48 -3.65
N GLU A 147 19.21 -9.92 -2.48
CA GLU A 147 19.92 -8.63 -2.22
C GLU A 147 19.58 -7.34 -3.00
N TRP A 148 18.97 -6.35 -2.31
CA TRP A 148 19.07 -4.94 -2.68
C TRP A 148 19.48 -4.10 -1.47
N LYS A 149 20.70 -3.57 -1.49
CA LYS A 149 21.12 -2.45 -0.65
C LYS A 149 20.72 -1.15 -1.37
N MET A 150 19.94 -0.29 -0.71
CA MET A 150 19.63 1.03 -1.23
C MET A 150 20.60 2.06 -0.65
N ASP A 151 21.38 2.67 -1.54
CA ASP A 151 22.16 3.87 -1.25
C ASP A 151 21.25 5.11 -1.32
N THR A 152 21.45 6.05 -0.41
CA THR A 152 20.54 7.18 -0.20
C THR A 152 21.11 8.44 -0.83
N MET A 153 20.34 9.13 -1.68
CA MET A 153 20.69 10.49 -2.11
C MET A 153 19.45 11.39 -2.38
N SER A 154 19.37 12.43 -1.54
CA SER A 154 18.93 13.83 -1.77
C SER A 154 17.46 14.24 -2.06
N ARG A 155 16.92 14.98 -1.06
CA ARG A 155 16.14 16.26 -1.04
C ARG A 155 14.79 16.37 -1.75
N CYS A 156 13.70 16.52 -0.99
CA CYS A 156 13.15 17.77 -0.41
C CYS A 156 11.89 17.36 0.38
N LEU A 157 11.92 17.41 1.71
CA LEU A 157 10.85 16.90 2.58
C LEU A 157 10.24 18.06 3.36
N CYS A 158 9.02 18.48 3.00
CA CYS A 158 8.18 19.25 3.90
C CYS A 158 7.51 18.25 4.85
N ASN A 159 8.09 18.06 6.03
CA ASN A 159 7.65 17.08 7.02
C ASN A 159 6.40 17.59 7.77
N GLN A 160 5.22 17.07 7.43
CA GLN A 160 4.07 17.10 8.34
C GLN A 160 3.97 15.76 9.07
N GLU A 161 3.98 15.80 10.41
CA GLU A 161 3.67 14.65 11.26
C GLU A 161 2.15 14.49 11.36
N LEU A 162 1.66 13.36 10.87
CA LEU A 162 0.29 12.91 11.06
C LEU A 162 0.30 11.71 11.99
N VAL A 163 -0.65 11.66 12.92
CA VAL A 163 -0.77 10.55 13.86
C VAL A 163 -1.97 9.70 13.45
N ILE A 164 -1.73 8.44 13.08
CA ILE A 164 -2.76 7.46 12.71
C ILE A 164 -2.84 6.32 13.71
#